data_AF-R6X8P4-F1
#
_entry.id   AF-R6X8P4-F1
#
_cell.length_a   1.000
_cell.length_b   1.000
_cell.length_c   1.000
_cell.angle_alpha   90.00
_cell.angle_beta   90.00
_cell.angle_gamma   90.00
#
_symmetry.space_group_name_H-M   'P 1'
#
loop_
_entity.id
_entity.type
_entity.pdbx_description
1 polymer ?
#
loop_
_entity_poly.entity_id
_entity_poly.type
_entity_poly.pdbx_seq_one_letter_code
_entity_poly.pdbx_strand_id
1 'polypeptide(L)' 'MTNKERMLHMVLDDTKLQELYDYDQSEYEDLYTALNSDNVVVASVARIIKELDGSTDESVQKKVYMTVFNYINENLII' A
#
# COMPACT_ATOMS: atom_id res chain seq x y z
N MET A 1 11.21 -8.49 10.03
CA MET A 1 9.86 -9.04 9.75
C MET A 1 8.86 -8.71 10.86
N THR A 2 8.33 -7.50 10.84
CA THR A 2 7.17 -7.06 11.62
C THR A 2 5.86 -7.60 11.03
N ASN A 3 4.74 -7.48 11.75
CA ASN A 3 3.43 -7.86 11.20
C ASN A 3 3.04 -7.00 9.99
N LYS A 4 3.45 -5.72 9.97
CA LYS A 4 3.21 -4.81 8.84
C LYS A 4 3.97 -5.25 7.60
N GLU A 5 5.24 -5.64 7.76
CA GLU A 5 6.02 -6.24 6.66
C GLU A 5 5.38 -7.53 6.14
N ARG A 6 4.89 -8.41 7.02
CA ARG A 6 4.19 -9.63 6.59
C ARG A 6 2.92 -9.33 5.78
N MET A 7 2.14 -8.34 6.21
CA MET A 7 0.95 -7.91 5.48
C MET A 7 1.31 -7.28 4.13
N LEU A 8 2.40 -6.52 4.06
CA LEU A 8 2.89 -5.92 2.83
C LEU A 8 3.26 -6.99 1.80
N HIS A 9 4.13 -7.93 2.19
CA HIS A 9 4.55 -9.04 1.33
C HIS A 9 3.36 -9.89 0.86
N MET A 10 2.41 -10.18 1.75
CA MET A 10 1.20 -10.92 1.38
C MET A 10 0.37 -10.26 0.27
N VAL A 11 0.33 -8.92 0.24
CA VAL A 11 -0.42 -8.18 -0.79
C VAL A 11 0.43 -8.02 -2.06
N LEU A 12 1.72 -7.70 -1.91
CA LEU A 12 2.61 -7.47 -3.06
C LEU A 12 2.96 -8.77 -3.80
N ASP A 13 2.86 -9.93 -3.16
CA ASP A 13 3.00 -11.26 -3.74
C ASP A 13 1.94 -11.61 -4.80
N ASP A 14 0.85 -10.83 -4.91
CA ASP A 14 -0.17 -11.06 -5.94
C ASP A 14 0.42 -10.82 -7.35
N THR A 15 0.55 -11.90 -8.13
CA THR A 15 1.17 -11.86 -9.44
C THR A 15 0.39 -11.02 -10.45
N LYS A 16 -0.95 -10.93 -10.32
CA LYS A 16 -1.76 -10.07 -11.21
C LYS A 16 -1.54 -8.61 -10.89
N LEU A 17 -1.36 -8.28 -9.61
CA LEU A 17 -1.05 -6.93 -9.18
C LEU A 17 0.34 -6.50 -9.69
N GLN A 18 1.32 -7.38 -9.59
CA GLN A 18 2.66 -7.20 -10.18
C GLN A 18 2.61 -6.98 -11.69
N GLU A 19 1.89 -7.83 -12.43
CA GLU A 19 1.76 -7.71 -13.89
C GLU A 19 1.03 -6.43 -14.33
N LEU A 20 -0.03 -6.04 -13.61
CA LEU A 20 -0.86 -4.89 -13.99
C LEU A 20 -0.16 -3.55 -13.75
N TYR A 21 0.67 -3.47 -12.71
CA TYR A 21 1.32 -2.23 -12.29
C TYR A 21 2.83 -2.24 -12.44
N ASP A 22 3.41 -3.29 -13.01
CA ASP A 22 4.83 -3.41 -13.36
C ASP A 22 5.77 -3.11 -12.18
N TYR A 23 5.71 -3.95 -11.15
CA TYR A 23 6.64 -3.88 -10.02
C TYR A 23 7.16 -5.27 -9.64
N ASP A 24 8.39 -5.31 -9.11
CA ASP A 24 8.96 -6.51 -8.48
C ASP A 24 8.81 -6.39 -6.95
N GLN A 25 8.11 -7.35 -6.35
CA GLN A 25 7.93 -7.42 -4.90
C GLN A 25 9.26 -7.48 -4.12
N SER A 26 10.33 -8.02 -4.73
CA SER A 26 11.64 -8.15 -4.10
C SER A 26 12.32 -6.81 -3.84
N GLU A 27 11.88 -5.74 -4.51
CA GLU A 27 12.34 -4.37 -4.29
C GLU A 27 11.78 -3.75 -2.99
N TYR A 28 10.78 -4.39 -2.37
CA TYR A 28 10.03 -3.83 -1.25
C TYR A 28 10.19 -4.65 0.03
N GLU A 29 11.41 -4.74 0.56
CA GLU A 29 11.70 -5.49 1.79
C GLU A 29 10.93 -4.95 3.00
N ASP A 30 10.79 -3.62 3.09
CA ASP A 30 10.18 -2.94 4.22
C ASP A 30 9.11 -1.90 3.83
N LEU A 31 8.32 -1.53 4.84
CA LEU A 31 7.23 -0.58 4.67
C LEU A 31 7.73 0.82 4.28
N TYR A 32 8.96 1.18 4.65
CA TYR A 32 9.52 2.50 4.32
C TYR A 32 9.79 2.61 2.82
N THR A 33 10.40 1.58 2.25
CA THR A 33 10.71 1.49 0.82
C THR A 33 9.43 1.50 0.00
N ALA A 34 8.43 0.72 0.42
CA ALA A 34 7.13 0.70 -0.26
C ALA A 34 6.37 2.04 -0.18
N LEU A 35 6.40 2.75 0.96
CA LEU A 35 5.75 4.06 1.11
C LEU A 35 6.32 5.15 0.19
N ASN A 36 7.59 5.02 -0.18
CA ASN A 36 8.31 5.97 -1.03
C ASN A 36 8.48 5.45 -2.47
N SER A 37 7.75 4.40 -2.85
CA SER A 37 7.78 3.88 -4.22
C SER A 37 7.20 4.88 -5.21
N ASP A 38 7.80 4.96 -6.39
CA ASP A 38 7.21 5.64 -7.55
C ASP A 38 5.98 4.89 -8.09
N ASN A 39 5.86 3.60 -7.76
CA ASN A 39 4.65 2.84 -8.03
C ASN A 39 3.55 3.23 -7.05
N VAL A 40 2.60 4.04 -7.55
CA VAL A 40 1.48 4.58 -6.78
C VAL A 40 0.67 3.48 -6.08
N VAL A 41 0.55 2.29 -6.68
CA VAL A 41 -0.19 1.17 -6.09
C VAL A 41 0.57 0.58 -4.91
N VAL A 42 1.87 0.35 -5.05
CA VAL A 42 2.73 -0.13 -3.95
C VAL A 42 2.70 0.87 -2.79
N ALA A 43 2.87 2.16 -3.07
CA ALA A 43 2.80 3.22 -2.07
C ALA A 43 1.41 3.27 -1.39
N SER A 44 0.34 3.05 -2.15
CA SER A 44 -1.03 3.01 -1.61
C SER A 44 -1.25 1.83 -0.67
N VAL A 45 -0.79 0.62 -1.04
CA VAL A 45 -0.85 -0.57 -0.17
C VAL A 45 -0.11 -0.32 1.14
N ALA A 46 1.09 0.25 1.06
CA ALA A 46 1.89 0.57 2.24
C ALA A 46 1.20 1.61 3.15
N ARG A 47 0.53 2.61 2.57
CA ARG A 47 -0.29 3.60 3.31
C ARG A 47 -1.46 2.93 4.03
N ILE A 48 -2.19 2.03 3.36
CA ILE A 48 -3.29 1.27 3.97
C ILE A 48 -2.78 0.52 5.20
N ILE A 49 -1.70 -0.27 5.05
CA ILE A 49 -1.16 -1.07 6.15
C ILE A 49 -0.66 -0.20 7.30
N LYS A 50 0.02 0.92 6.99
CA LYS A 50 0.56 1.84 7.99
C LYS A 50 -0.55 2.52 8.79
N GLU A 51 -1.56 3.06 8.12
CA GLU A 51 -2.57 3.93 8.74
C GLU A 51 -3.74 3.14 9.33
N LEU A 52 -4.10 2.00 8.74
CA LEU A 52 -5.17 1.17 9.27
C LEU A 52 -4.73 0.47 10.56
N ASP A 53 -3.49 -0.03 10.60
CA ASP A 53 -2.87 -0.71 11.75
C ASP A 53 -3.78 -1.75 12.44
N GLY A 54 -4.58 -2.48 11.64
CA GLY A 54 -5.53 -3.49 12.13
C GLY A 54 -6.81 -2.93 12.78
N SER A 55 -7.03 -1.62 12.73
CA SER A 55 -8.22 -0.99 13.30
C SER A 55 -9.51 -1.44 12.62
N THR A 56 -10.47 -1.86 13.44
CA THR A 56 -11.84 -2.15 13.02
C THR A 56 -12.79 -0.96 13.22
N ASP A 57 -12.27 0.17 13.70
CA ASP A 57 -13.05 1.39 13.90
C ASP A 57 -13.42 2.02 12.54
N GLU A 58 -14.71 2.21 12.32
CA GLU A 58 -15.25 2.73 11.06
C GLU A 58 -14.76 4.15 10.76
N SER A 59 -14.56 4.99 11.78
CA SER A 59 -14.06 6.35 11.60
C SER A 59 -12.60 6.35 11.15
N VAL A 60 -11.79 5.44 11.69
CA VAL A 60 -10.41 5.23 11.25
C VAL A 60 -10.40 4.71 9.81
N GLN A 61 -11.19 3.68 9.50
CA GLN A 61 -11.28 3.11 8.15
C GLN A 61 -11.69 4.15 7.11
N LYS A 62 -12.70 4.98 7.42
CA LYS A 62 -13.14 6.06 6.54
C LYS A 62 -12.05 7.10 6.31
N LYS A 63 -11.30 7.45 7.35
CA LYS A 63 -10.16 8.37 7.24
C LYS A 63 -9.08 7.78 6.33
N VAL A 64 -8.66 6.54 6.56
CA VAL A 64 -7.64 5.86 5.75
C VAL A 64 -8.08 5.77 4.30
N TYR A 65 -9.34 5.38 4.05
CA TYR A 65 -9.91 5.35 2.71
C TYR A 65 -9.78 6.71 2.03
N MET A 66 -10.21 7.80 2.68
CA MET A 66 -10.12 9.14 2.10
C MET A 66 -8.68 9.56 1.83
N THR A 67 -7.74 9.27 2.74
CA THR A 67 -6.31 9.57 2.54
C THR A 67 -5.77 8.86 1.29
N VAL A 68 -6.02 7.55 1.19
CA VAL A 68 -5.52 6.72 0.09
C VAL A 68 -6.20 7.08 -1.23
N PHE A 69 -7.52 7.31 -1.21
CA PHE A 69 -8.29 7.75 -2.38
C PHE A 69 -7.75 9.07 -2.94
N ASN A 70 -7.52 10.07 -2.09
CA ASN A 70 -6.94 11.35 -2.53
C ASN A 70 -5.53 11.16 -3.09
N TYR A 71 -4.69 10.39 -2.40
CA TYR A 71 -3.33 10.09 -2.87
C TYR A 71 -3.35 9.43 -4.27
N ILE A 72 -4.19 8.42 -4.48
CA ILE A 72 -4.30 7.76 -5.80
C ILE A 72 -4.79 8.77 -6.85
N ASN A 73 -5.81 9.58 -6.57
CA ASN A 73 -6.29 10.56 -7.54
C ASN A 73 -5.24 11.61 -7.92
N GLU A 74 -4.41 12.02 -6.96
CA GLU A 74 -3.36 13.02 -7.20
C GLU A 74 -2.16 12.45 -7.98
N ASN A 75 -1.93 11.13 -7.95
CA ASN A 75 -0.70 10.53 -8.47
C ASN A 75 -0.93 9.54 -9.63
N LEU A 76 -2.14 8.96 -9.77
CA LEU A 76 -2.48 7.97 -10.81
C LEU A 76 -3.32 8.56 -11.95
N ILE A 77 -4.13 9.58 -11.67
CA ILE A 77 -4.99 10.22 -12.68
C ILE A 77 -4.25 11.45 -13.23
N ILE A 78 -3.70 11.30 -14.43
CA ILE A 78 -3.16 12.41 -15.25
C ILE A 78 -4.31 13.13 -15.95
#